data_AF-A0AAD3VS18-F1
#
_entry.id   AF-A0AAD3VS18-F1
#
_cell.length_a   1.000
_cell.length_b   1.000
_cell.length_c   1.000
_cell.angle_alpha   90.00
_cell.angle_beta   90.00
_cell.angle_gamma   90.00
#
_symmetry.space_group_name_H-M   'P 1'
#
loop_
_entity.id
_entity.type
_entity.pdbx_description
1 polymer ?
#
loop_
_entity_poly.entity_id
_entity_poly.type
_entity_poly.pdbx_seq_one_letter_code
_entity_poly.pdbx_strand_id
1 'polypeptide(L)'
;MKLLSVIKEKLTSREVKLDRAFWLRAALAFLLGRTVLADDLSPFAPAVFAGCRPLGGLTSISCAIAALLGSATLGRLDVTGYHALALLQLTFLLRPLKDHASSSLVDSFLCGGVVAVSRGVSIAALTASPTAYDYLTALLEGLCAVVVSLLIHSGFTVTKVSHGEERQAEALLVVVLLSLGGLRGLSLWGVGLDTVAVMGAALIVAYGGGPGAGAIAGLAGGLVLSLASGHGPLVFGLLGVSGLLAGVGGRFGRVEAILGYLSSGLLLSLYAAQPSEITIRLAELVI
;
A
#
# COMPACT_ATOMS: atom_id res chain seq x y z
N MET A 1 -35.79 -25.74 10.19
CA MET A 1 -34.96 -25.94 11.41
C MET A 1 -33.58 -26.55 11.15
N LYS A 2 -33.41 -27.56 10.27
CA LYS A 2 -32.08 -28.16 9.95
C LYS A 2 -31.08 -27.21 9.27
N LEU A 3 -31.53 -26.18 8.52
CA LEU A 3 -30.61 -25.20 7.91
C LEU A 3 -29.98 -24.25 8.94
N LEU A 4 -30.75 -23.84 9.95
CA LEU A 4 -30.27 -22.96 11.02
C LEU A 4 -29.29 -23.68 11.95
N SER A 5 -29.47 -24.99 12.19
CA SER A 5 -28.50 -25.78 12.94
C SER A 5 -27.19 -26.00 12.16
N VAL A 6 -27.25 -26.24 10.85
CA VAL A 6 -26.04 -26.37 10.00
C VAL A 6 -25.27 -25.05 9.87
N ILE A 7 -25.98 -23.91 9.81
CA ILE A 7 -25.35 -22.58 9.84
C ILE A 7 -24.71 -22.31 11.20
N LYS A 8 -25.42 -22.62 12.30
CA LYS A 8 -24.89 -22.43 13.66
C LYS A 8 -23.68 -23.33 13.94
N GLU A 9 -23.69 -24.57 13.44
CA GLU A 9 -22.61 -25.56 13.56
C GLU A 9 -21.38 -25.22 12.70
N LYS A 10 -21.58 -24.63 11.50
CA LYS A 10 -20.49 -24.03 10.70
C LYS A 10 -19.92 -22.74 11.30
N LEU A 11 -20.74 -21.98 12.03
CA LEU A 11 -20.31 -20.77 12.75
C LEU A 11 -19.55 -21.12 14.04
N THR A 12 -19.88 -22.22 14.72
CA THR A 12 -19.18 -22.66 15.94
C THR A 12 -17.94 -23.53 15.70
N SER A 13 -17.78 -24.16 14.53
CA SER A 13 -16.59 -25.00 14.22
C SER A 13 -15.41 -24.22 13.63
N ARG A 14 -15.59 -22.95 13.28
CA ARG A 14 -14.49 -22.00 13.11
C ARG A 14 -14.45 -21.14 14.37
N GLU A 15 -13.67 -21.56 15.37
CA GLU A 15 -13.15 -20.58 16.31
C GLU A 15 -12.35 -19.55 15.49
N VAL A 16 -13.01 -18.46 15.12
CA VAL A 16 -12.37 -17.31 14.51
C VAL A 16 -11.51 -16.69 15.60
N LYS A 17 -10.26 -17.13 15.68
CA LYS A 17 -9.27 -16.42 16.50
C LYS A 17 -9.01 -15.07 15.82
N LEU A 18 -9.70 -14.03 16.29
CA LEU A 18 -9.34 -12.64 16.00
C LEU A 18 -7.98 -12.37 16.65
N ASP A 19 -6.93 -12.76 15.95
CA ASP A 19 -5.55 -12.60 16.40
C ASP A 19 -5.06 -11.17 16.13
N ARG A 20 -3.95 -10.76 16.74
CA ARG A 20 -3.32 -9.44 16.52
C ARG A 20 -3.04 -9.19 15.03
N ALA A 21 -2.68 -10.23 14.29
CA ALA A 21 -2.47 -10.18 12.85
C ALA A 21 -3.74 -9.84 12.06
N PHE A 22 -4.92 -10.19 12.55
CA PHE A 22 -6.20 -9.81 11.92
C PHE A 22 -6.39 -8.29 11.97
N TRP A 23 -6.24 -7.70 13.16
CA TRP A 23 -6.39 -6.26 13.38
C TRP A 23 -5.32 -5.45 12.63
N LEU A 24 -4.08 -5.94 12.58
CA LEU A 24 -3.02 -5.28 11.84
C LEU A 24 -3.31 -5.23 10.33
N ARG A 25 -3.79 -6.33 9.73
CA ARG A 25 -4.20 -6.35 8.32
C ARG A 25 -5.35 -5.39 8.03
N ALA A 26 -6.34 -5.32 8.93
CA ALA A 26 -7.45 -4.38 8.80
C ALA A 26 -6.98 -2.91 8.89
N ALA A 27 -6.05 -2.60 9.79
CA ALA A 27 -5.48 -1.25 9.90
C ALA A 27 -4.68 -0.86 8.65
N LEU A 28 -3.85 -1.76 8.12
CA LEU A 28 -3.13 -1.55 6.87
C LEU A 28 -4.10 -1.39 5.69
N ALA A 29 -5.16 -2.20 5.64
CA ALA A 29 -6.20 -2.10 4.61
C ALA A 29 -6.90 -0.75 4.64
N PHE A 30 -7.23 -0.22 5.82
CA PHE A 30 -7.82 1.11 5.98
C PHE A 30 -6.90 2.21 5.45
N LEU A 31 -5.63 2.18 5.86
CA LEU A 31 -4.62 3.13 5.42
C LEU A 31 -4.41 3.07 3.88
N LEU A 32 -4.30 1.87 3.31
CA LEU A 32 -4.22 1.65 1.87
C LEU A 32 -5.48 2.12 1.14
N GLY A 33 -6.67 1.93 1.72
CA GLY A 33 -7.90 2.49 1.15
C GLY A 33 -7.86 4.01 1.00
N ARG A 34 -7.16 4.70 1.90
CA ARG A 34 -6.97 6.15 1.89
C ARG A 34 -5.82 6.62 0.98
N THR A 35 -4.93 5.73 0.56
CA THR A 35 -3.78 6.10 -0.29
C THR A 35 -4.23 6.46 -1.71
N VAL A 36 -3.74 7.59 -2.21
CA VAL A 36 -3.88 8.05 -3.60
C VAL A 36 -2.51 8.48 -4.10
N LEU A 37 -2.08 7.92 -5.23
CA LEU A 37 -0.84 8.26 -5.93
C LEU A 37 -1.13 9.24 -7.06
N ALA A 38 -0.23 10.20 -7.26
CA ALA A 38 -0.31 11.22 -8.31
C ALA A 38 -1.68 11.93 -8.35
N ASP A 39 -2.30 12.13 -7.19
CA ASP A 39 -3.64 12.73 -7.00
C ASP A 39 -4.83 12.01 -7.65
N ASP A 40 -4.61 11.00 -8.48
CA ASP A 40 -5.68 10.38 -9.27
C ASP A 40 -5.73 8.85 -9.20
N LEU A 41 -4.59 8.19 -8.94
CA LEU A 41 -4.49 6.72 -8.95
C LEU A 41 -4.70 6.15 -7.54
N SER A 42 -5.77 5.39 -7.32
CA SER A 42 -6.03 4.68 -6.06
C SER A 42 -6.39 3.21 -6.29
N PRO A 43 -5.43 2.38 -6.75
CA PRO A 43 -5.64 0.96 -7.05
C PRO A 43 -5.84 0.07 -5.81
N PHE A 44 -5.74 0.64 -4.61
CA PHE A 44 -5.38 -0.09 -3.40
C PHE A 44 -6.54 -0.87 -2.76
N ALA A 45 -7.71 -0.27 -2.58
CA ALA A 45 -8.82 -0.97 -1.90
C ALA A 45 -9.27 -2.27 -2.59
N PRO A 46 -9.51 -2.30 -3.92
CA PRO A 46 -9.81 -3.55 -4.63
C PRO A 46 -8.63 -4.53 -4.62
N ALA A 47 -7.39 -4.04 -4.73
CA ALA A 47 -6.19 -4.87 -4.67
C ALA A 47 -6.00 -5.55 -3.31
N VAL A 48 -6.31 -4.87 -2.21
CA VAL A 48 -6.30 -5.43 -0.85
C VAL A 48 -7.29 -6.59 -0.72
N PHE A 49 -8.50 -6.44 -1.25
CA PHE A 49 -9.49 -7.51 -1.21
C PHE A 49 -9.04 -8.76 -1.97
N ALA A 50 -8.52 -8.57 -3.19
CA ALA A 50 -8.02 -9.65 -4.03
C ALA A 50 -6.80 -10.34 -3.40
N GLY A 51 -5.81 -9.58 -2.91
CA GLY A 51 -4.60 -10.13 -2.29
C GLY A 51 -4.87 -10.88 -0.98
N CYS A 52 -5.84 -10.41 -0.18
CA CYS A 52 -6.25 -11.06 1.07
C CYS A 52 -7.16 -12.28 0.87
N ARG A 53 -7.61 -12.57 -0.35
CA ARG A 53 -8.59 -13.63 -0.65
C ARG A 53 -8.19 -15.01 -0.11
N PRO A 54 -6.92 -15.46 -0.25
CA PRO A 54 -6.51 -16.79 0.21
C PRO A 54 -6.49 -16.96 1.74
N LEU A 55 -6.51 -15.85 2.49
CA LEU A 55 -6.49 -15.85 3.96
C LEU A 55 -7.86 -16.27 4.54
N GLY A 56 -8.90 -16.30 3.71
CA GLY A 56 -10.25 -16.71 4.08
C GLY A 56 -11.29 -15.60 3.84
N GLY A 57 -12.56 -16.01 3.75
CA GLY A 57 -13.67 -15.09 3.48
C GLY A 57 -13.80 -13.96 4.50
N LEU A 58 -13.68 -14.26 5.80
CA LEU A 58 -13.87 -13.25 6.85
C LEU A 58 -12.76 -12.19 6.84
N THR A 59 -11.49 -12.59 6.73
CA THR A 59 -10.33 -11.68 6.66
C THR A 59 -10.34 -10.83 5.40
N SER A 60 -10.68 -11.43 4.26
CA SER A 60 -10.74 -10.72 2.98
C SER A 60 -11.87 -9.68 3.01
N ILE A 61 -13.05 -10.05 3.51
CA ILE A 61 -14.19 -9.12 3.65
C ILE A 61 -13.88 -8.02 4.67
N SER A 62 -13.25 -8.32 5.80
CA SER A 62 -12.88 -7.30 6.79
C SER A 62 -11.88 -6.30 6.22
N CYS A 63 -10.91 -6.76 5.42
CA CYS A 63 -9.96 -5.87 4.74
C CYS A 63 -10.66 -5.03 3.66
N ALA A 64 -11.61 -5.58 2.90
CA ALA A 64 -12.40 -4.80 1.94
C ALA A 64 -13.23 -3.70 2.61
N ILE A 65 -13.91 -4.02 3.72
CA ILE A 65 -14.69 -3.04 4.48
C ILE A 65 -13.76 -1.96 5.04
N ALA A 66 -12.63 -2.36 5.63
CA ALA A 66 -11.64 -1.41 6.16
C ALA A 66 -11.11 -0.48 5.06
N ALA A 67 -10.76 -1.02 3.89
CA ALA A 67 -10.27 -0.23 2.77
C ALA A 67 -11.34 0.71 2.19
N LEU A 68 -12.61 0.28 2.11
CA LEU A 68 -13.73 1.16 1.73
C LEU A 68 -13.95 2.29 2.71
N LEU A 69 -13.86 2.01 4.02
CA LEU A 69 -13.95 3.05 5.03
C LEU A 69 -12.77 4.04 4.90
N GLY A 70 -11.57 3.52 4.61
CA GLY A 70 -10.39 4.32 4.30
C GLY A 70 -10.61 5.27 3.14
N SER A 71 -11.08 4.77 2.00
CA SER A 71 -11.35 5.60 0.82
C SER A 71 -12.49 6.60 1.07
N ALA A 72 -13.53 6.20 1.80
CA ALA A 72 -14.62 7.10 2.20
C ALA A 72 -14.12 8.29 3.05
N THR A 73 -13.06 8.12 3.86
CA THR A 73 -12.48 9.23 4.64
C THR A 73 -11.80 10.31 3.80
N LEU A 74 -11.58 10.07 2.50
CA LEU A 74 -11.08 11.09 1.57
C LEU A 74 -12.16 12.11 1.17
N GLY A 75 -13.44 11.79 1.38
CA GLY A 75 -14.56 12.64 0.95
C GLY A 75 -14.75 12.70 -0.57
N ARG A 76 -14.03 11.85 -1.32
CA ARG A 76 -14.04 11.76 -2.79
C ARG A 76 -14.99 10.66 -3.25
N LEU A 77 -16.20 11.07 -3.66
CA LEU A 77 -17.24 10.15 -4.12
C LEU A 77 -16.88 9.48 -5.46
N ASP A 78 -16.12 10.16 -6.31
CA ASP A 78 -15.56 9.58 -7.53
C ASP A 78 -14.71 8.36 -7.20
N VAL A 79 -13.80 8.47 -6.22
CA VAL A 79 -12.90 7.37 -5.80
C VAL A 79 -13.65 6.27 -5.05
N THR A 80 -14.41 6.67 -4.02
CA THR A 80 -15.15 5.73 -3.18
C THR A 80 -16.19 4.95 -3.98
N GLY A 81 -16.81 5.59 -4.98
CA GLY A 81 -17.81 4.99 -5.86
C GLY A 81 -17.23 3.84 -6.69
N TYR A 82 -16.12 4.06 -7.41
CA TYR A 82 -15.53 2.97 -8.20
C TYR A 82 -14.89 1.90 -7.33
N HIS A 83 -14.38 2.23 -6.13
CA HIS A 83 -13.92 1.25 -5.16
C HIS A 83 -15.04 0.30 -4.74
N ALA A 84 -16.21 0.86 -4.41
CA ALA A 84 -17.39 0.08 -4.03
C ALA A 84 -17.88 -0.81 -5.19
N LEU A 85 -17.93 -0.26 -6.41
CA LEU A 85 -18.28 -1.02 -7.61
C LEU A 85 -17.28 -2.15 -7.88
N ALA A 86 -15.98 -1.88 -7.83
CA ALA A 86 -14.94 -2.86 -8.05
C ALA A 86 -14.98 -3.99 -7.02
N LEU A 87 -15.16 -3.65 -5.74
CA LEU A 87 -15.27 -4.64 -4.67
C LEU A 87 -16.54 -5.49 -4.80
N LEU A 88 -17.66 -4.87 -5.16
CA LEU A 88 -18.89 -5.61 -5.47
C LEU A 88 -18.64 -6.59 -6.63
N GLN A 89 -18.12 -6.13 -7.76
CA GLN A 89 -17.81 -6.97 -8.91
C GLN A 89 -16.86 -8.11 -8.55
N LEU A 90 -15.78 -7.83 -7.80
CA LEU A 90 -14.84 -8.85 -7.34
C LEU A 90 -15.47 -9.87 -6.39
N THR A 91 -16.40 -9.47 -5.51
CA THR A 91 -17.08 -10.44 -4.64
C THR A 91 -17.95 -11.43 -5.42
N PHE A 92 -18.53 -11.01 -6.55
CA PHE A 92 -19.29 -11.88 -7.44
C PHE A 92 -18.39 -12.75 -8.33
N LEU A 93 -17.32 -12.19 -8.90
CA LEU A 93 -16.40 -12.88 -9.80
C LEU A 93 -15.48 -13.86 -9.07
N LEU A 94 -14.95 -13.49 -7.91
CA LEU A 94 -14.09 -14.33 -7.06
C LEU A 94 -14.89 -15.19 -6.08
N ARG A 95 -16.17 -15.43 -6.37
CA ARG A 95 -17.00 -16.36 -5.60
C ARG A 95 -16.38 -17.75 -5.74
N PRO A 96 -16.20 -18.51 -4.65
CA PRO A 96 -15.51 -19.78 -4.72
C PRO A 96 -16.35 -20.75 -5.54
N LEU A 97 -16.02 -20.90 -6.82
CA LEU A 97 -16.37 -22.09 -7.58
C LEU A 97 -15.70 -23.23 -6.85
N LYS A 98 -16.52 -24.18 -6.40
CA LYS A 98 -16.26 -25.12 -5.30
C LYS A 98 -15.01 -26.01 -5.49
N ASP A 99 -14.38 -25.98 -6.66
CA ASP A 99 -13.29 -26.87 -7.07
C ASP A 99 -12.13 -26.20 -7.83
N HIS A 100 -12.00 -24.86 -7.82
CA HIS A 100 -10.85 -24.21 -8.46
C HIS A 100 -9.95 -23.52 -7.44
N ALA A 101 -8.76 -24.10 -7.23
CA ALA A 101 -7.62 -23.36 -6.69
C ALA A 101 -7.16 -22.38 -7.78
N SER A 102 -7.80 -21.21 -7.88
CA SER A 102 -7.33 -20.15 -8.77
C SER A 102 -5.91 -19.77 -8.38
N SER A 103 -5.04 -19.60 -9.37
CA SER A 103 -3.70 -19.08 -9.10
C SER A 103 -3.81 -17.62 -8.69
N SER A 104 -2.97 -17.18 -7.75
CA SER A 104 -2.97 -15.79 -7.27
C SER A 104 -2.70 -14.77 -8.39
N LEU A 105 -2.07 -15.21 -9.49
CA LEU A 105 -1.91 -14.44 -10.71
C LEU A 105 -3.25 -14.18 -11.40
N VAL A 106 -4.10 -15.19 -11.57
CA VAL A 106 -5.41 -15.03 -12.22
C VAL A 106 -6.30 -14.08 -11.41
N ASP A 107 -6.33 -14.23 -10.09
CA ASP A 107 -7.09 -13.35 -9.20
C ASP A 107 -6.59 -11.90 -9.29
N SER A 108 -5.27 -11.71 -9.42
CA SER A 108 -4.66 -10.39 -9.55
C SER A 108 -4.94 -9.73 -10.89
N PHE A 109 -4.84 -10.46 -12.00
CA PHE A 109 -5.22 -9.94 -13.33
C PHE A 109 -6.71 -9.62 -13.41
N LEU A 110 -7.55 -10.45 -12.79
CA LEU A 110 -8.99 -10.19 -12.70
C LEU A 110 -9.26 -8.93 -11.89
N CYS A 111 -8.55 -8.74 -10.77
CA CYS A 111 -8.58 -7.50 -10.00
C CYS A 111 -8.24 -6.29 -10.87
N GLY A 112 -7.12 -6.33 -11.60
CA GLY A 112 -6.73 -5.22 -12.47
C GLY A 112 -7.76 -4.89 -13.55
N GLY A 113 -8.31 -5.91 -14.22
CA GLY A 113 -9.37 -5.73 -15.21
C GLY A 113 -10.64 -5.10 -14.61
N VAL A 114 -11.08 -5.59 -13.45
CA VAL A 114 -12.25 -5.05 -12.74
C VAL A 114 -12.03 -3.61 -12.30
N VAL A 115 -10.83 -3.27 -11.83
CA VAL A 115 -10.47 -1.89 -11.45
C VAL A 115 -10.53 -0.96 -12.67
N ALA A 116 -9.89 -1.34 -13.77
CA ALA A 116 -9.90 -0.53 -15.00
C ALA A 116 -11.32 -0.31 -15.52
N VAL A 117 -12.16 -1.36 -15.54
CA VAL A 117 -13.56 -1.26 -15.97
C VAL A 117 -14.37 -0.38 -15.00
N SER A 118 -14.23 -0.58 -13.68
CA SER A 118 -14.97 0.19 -12.68
C SER A 118 -14.61 1.67 -12.70
N ARG A 119 -13.31 1.99 -12.86
CA ARG A 119 -12.84 3.37 -13.03
C ARG A 119 -13.33 3.97 -14.34
N GLY A 120 -13.24 3.24 -15.44
CA GLY A 120 -13.74 3.68 -16.76
C GLY A 120 -15.25 3.97 -16.75
N VAL A 121 -16.06 3.13 -16.10
CA VAL A 121 -17.50 3.37 -15.91
C VAL A 121 -17.74 4.63 -15.07
N SER A 122 -16.95 4.84 -14.02
CA SER A 122 -17.11 6.01 -13.16
C SER A 122 -16.73 7.32 -13.87
N ILE A 123 -15.69 7.29 -14.70
CA ILE A 123 -15.31 8.39 -15.59
C ILE A 123 -16.44 8.68 -16.59
N ALA A 124 -16.97 7.65 -17.26
CA ALA A 124 -18.04 7.82 -18.24
C ALA A 124 -19.35 8.35 -17.61
N ALA A 125 -19.61 8.02 -16.34
CA ALA A 125 -20.83 8.44 -15.64
C ALA A 125 -20.72 9.84 -15.02
N LEU A 126 -19.54 10.25 -14.56
CA LEU A 126 -19.35 11.49 -13.78
C LEU A 126 -18.72 12.63 -14.59
N THR A 127 -18.08 12.33 -15.72
CA THR A 127 -17.40 13.33 -16.56
C THR A 127 -18.20 13.62 -17.83
N ALA A 128 -18.58 14.88 -18.05
CA ALA A 128 -19.42 15.28 -19.19
C ALA A 128 -18.77 15.03 -20.57
N SER A 129 -17.44 15.11 -20.65
CA SER A 129 -16.66 14.88 -21.87
C SER A 129 -15.39 14.10 -21.56
N PRO A 130 -15.46 12.77 -21.42
CA PRO A 130 -14.29 11.96 -21.08
C PRO A 130 -13.29 11.97 -22.23
N THR A 131 -12.01 12.10 -21.89
CA THR A 131 -10.90 12.12 -22.83
C THR A 131 -10.26 10.74 -22.97
N ALA A 132 -9.48 10.53 -24.04
CA ALA A 132 -8.69 9.30 -24.18
C ALA A 132 -7.66 9.14 -23.05
N TYR A 133 -7.19 10.26 -22.48
CA TYR A 133 -6.30 10.27 -21.33
C TYR A 133 -6.95 9.66 -20.08
N ASP A 134 -8.23 9.97 -19.82
CA ASP A 134 -8.94 9.43 -18.65
C ASP A 134 -9.11 7.90 -18.71
N TYR A 135 -9.32 7.34 -19.91
CA TYR A 135 -9.35 5.88 -20.07
C TYR A 135 -7.96 5.26 -19.96
N LEU A 136 -6.91 5.97 -20.36
CA LEU A 136 -5.53 5.54 -20.16
C LEU A 136 -5.15 5.51 -18.68
N THR A 137 -5.59 6.50 -17.89
CA THR A 137 -5.38 6.50 -16.43
C THR A 137 -6.15 5.36 -15.75
N ALA A 138 -7.38 5.06 -16.19
CA ALA A 138 -8.12 3.89 -15.71
C ALA A 138 -7.39 2.56 -16.01
N LEU A 139 -6.79 2.42 -17.20
CA LEU A 139 -6.01 1.24 -17.56
C LEU A 139 -4.72 1.14 -16.73
N LEU A 140 -4.01 2.27 -16.53
CA LEU A 140 -2.83 2.33 -15.68
C LEU A 140 -3.16 1.94 -14.25
N GLU A 141 -4.28 2.41 -13.72
CA GLU A 141 -4.76 2.07 -12.39
C GLU A 141 -5.05 0.57 -12.25
N GLY A 142 -5.67 -0.04 -13.27
CA GLY A 142 -5.85 -1.49 -13.34
C GLY A 142 -4.53 -2.25 -13.28
N LEU A 143 -3.51 -1.83 -14.02
CA LEU A 143 -2.17 -2.43 -13.99
C LEU A 143 -1.52 -2.31 -12.60
N CYS A 144 -1.62 -1.14 -11.97
CA CYS A 144 -1.15 -0.95 -10.60
C CYS A 144 -1.87 -1.87 -9.62
N ALA A 145 -3.18 -2.08 -9.78
CA ALA A 145 -3.95 -2.98 -8.93
C ALA A 145 -3.47 -4.44 -9.02
N VAL A 146 -3.05 -4.91 -10.20
CA VAL A 146 -2.44 -6.26 -10.35
C VAL A 146 -1.16 -6.37 -9.52
N VAL A 147 -0.28 -5.37 -9.60
CA VAL A 147 1.00 -5.40 -8.87
C VAL A 147 0.76 -5.34 -7.37
N VAL A 148 -0.12 -4.44 -6.92
CA VAL A 148 -0.45 -4.29 -5.49
C VAL A 148 -1.12 -5.55 -4.94
N SER A 149 -2.03 -6.20 -5.68
CA SER A 149 -2.67 -7.42 -5.20
C SER A 149 -1.67 -8.57 -5.05
N LEU A 150 -0.68 -8.67 -5.94
CA LEU A 150 0.41 -9.64 -5.82
C LEU A 150 1.34 -9.35 -4.65
N LEU A 151 1.64 -8.08 -4.38
CA LEU A 151 2.43 -7.67 -3.21
C LEU A 151 1.69 -8.04 -1.92
N ILE A 152 0.39 -7.74 -1.84
CA ILE A 152 -0.44 -8.06 -0.67
C ILE A 152 -0.57 -9.56 -0.47
N HIS A 153 -0.80 -10.30 -1.56
CA HIS A 153 -0.81 -11.76 -1.52
C HIS A 153 0.52 -12.27 -0.95
N SER A 154 1.65 -11.88 -1.56
CA SER A 154 2.98 -12.34 -1.17
C SER A 154 3.35 -11.95 0.26
N GLY A 155 2.96 -10.76 0.72
CA GLY A 155 3.28 -10.26 2.06
C GLY A 155 2.43 -10.88 3.18
N PHE A 156 1.14 -11.16 2.92
CA PHE A 156 0.22 -11.66 3.95
C PHE A 156 0.06 -13.18 3.97
N THR A 157 0.36 -13.90 2.89
CA THR A 157 0.31 -15.37 2.90
C THR A 157 1.61 -15.94 3.43
N VAL A 158 1.53 -16.75 4.48
CA VAL A 158 2.69 -17.45 5.06
C VAL A 158 3.14 -18.54 4.10
N THR A 159 4.37 -18.42 3.60
CA THR A 159 5.03 -19.49 2.83
C THR A 159 6.10 -20.18 3.69
N LYS A 160 6.15 -21.51 3.68
CA LYS A 160 7.08 -22.31 4.50
C LYS A 160 8.43 -22.60 3.80
N VAL A 161 8.72 -21.92 2.70
CA VAL A 161 9.94 -22.13 1.91
C VAL A 161 10.96 -21.08 2.36
N SER A 162 12.19 -21.49 2.66
CA SER A 162 13.26 -20.60 3.17
C SER A 162 13.45 -19.32 2.33
N HIS A 163 13.57 -19.42 1.00
CA HIS A 163 13.62 -18.25 0.10
C HIS A 163 12.28 -17.48 -0.03
N GLY A 164 11.17 -18.10 0.37
CA GLY A 164 9.85 -17.46 0.41
C GLY A 164 9.72 -16.48 1.56
N GLU A 165 10.43 -16.68 2.67
CA GLU A 165 10.36 -15.82 3.86
C GLU A 165 10.96 -14.43 3.60
N GLU A 166 12.09 -14.35 2.90
CA GLU A 166 12.72 -13.07 2.52
C GLU A 166 11.84 -12.28 1.56
N ARG A 167 11.36 -12.93 0.49
CA ARG A 167 10.43 -12.31 -0.48
C ARG A 167 9.12 -11.85 0.19
N GLN A 168 8.62 -12.63 1.14
CA GLN A 168 7.44 -12.27 1.92
C GLN A 168 7.71 -11.02 2.79
N ALA A 169 8.86 -10.96 3.47
CA ALA A 169 9.23 -9.82 4.29
C ALA A 169 9.38 -8.55 3.45
N GLU A 170 10.02 -8.62 2.29
CA GLU A 170 10.15 -7.51 1.35
C GLU A 170 8.77 -7.03 0.84
N ALA A 171 7.90 -7.96 0.43
CA ALA A 171 6.55 -7.61 -0.02
C ALA A 171 5.73 -6.96 1.10
N LEU A 172 5.81 -7.47 2.32
CA LEU A 172 5.14 -6.91 3.49
C LEU A 172 5.65 -5.49 3.79
N LEU A 173 6.95 -5.29 3.73
CA LEU A 173 7.61 -4.00 3.93
C LEU A 173 7.12 -2.96 2.92
N VAL A 174 7.02 -3.33 1.63
CA VAL A 174 6.45 -2.45 0.59
C VAL A 174 4.99 -2.12 0.89
N VAL A 175 4.18 -3.11 1.30
CA VAL A 175 2.76 -2.90 1.66
C VAL A 175 2.62 -1.95 2.86
N VAL A 176 3.46 -2.10 3.88
CA VAL A 176 3.48 -1.22 5.06
C VAL A 176 3.84 0.20 4.64
N LEU A 177 4.89 0.39 3.85
CA LEU A 177 5.31 1.74 3.41
C LEU A 177 4.25 2.40 2.52
N LEU A 178 3.67 1.66 1.57
CA LEU A 178 2.55 2.14 0.75
C LEU A 178 1.39 2.61 1.64
N SER A 179 1.06 1.86 2.69
CA SER A 179 -0.02 2.23 3.62
C SER A 179 0.24 3.57 4.35
N LEU A 180 1.50 3.94 4.59
CA LEU A 180 1.83 5.22 5.23
C LEU A 180 1.42 6.43 4.37
N GLY A 181 1.27 6.25 3.04
CA GLY A 181 0.69 7.29 2.17
C GLY A 181 -0.75 7.64 2.52
N GLY A 182 -1.45 6.80 3.30
CA GLY A 182 -2.79 7.08 3.81
C GLY A 182 -2.79 8.18 4.87
N LEU A 183 -1.64 8.48 5.48
CA LEU A 183 -1.48 9.58 6.43
C LEU A 183 -1.42 10.96 5.75
N ARG A 184 -1.45 10.99 4.41
CA ARG A 184 -1.46 12.22 3.63
C ARG A 184 -2.53 13.19 4.14
N GLY A 185 -2.12 14.47 4.24
CA GLY A 185 -2.97 15.57 4.69
C GLY A 185 -3.03 15.73 6.20
N LEU A 186 -2.37 14.85 6.96
CA LEU A 186 -2.13 15.05 8.40
C LEU A 186 -0.80 15.79 8.57
N SER A 187 -0.86 17.01 9.08
CA SER A 187 0.32 17.76 9.46
C SER A 187 0.25 18.20 10.93
N LEU A 188 1.38 18.13 11.61
CA LEU A 188 1.54 18.64 12.97
C LEU A 188 2.55 19.78 12.89
N TRP A 189 2.12 21.00 13.24
CA TRP A 189 2.98 22.20 13.24
C TRP A 189 3.69 22.47 11.91
N GLY A 190 3.02 22.17 10.78
CA GLY A 190 3.57 22.35 9.43
C GLY A 190 4.45 21.22 8.92
N VAL A 191 4.70 20.19 9.74
CA VAL A 191 5.45 18.97 9.36
C VAL A 191 4.48 17.89 8.90
N GLY A 192 4.73 17.25 7.75
CA GLY A 192 3.92 16.14 7.24
C GLY A 192 4.13 14.88 8.06
N LEU A 193 3.05 14.34 8.64
CA LEU A 193 3.12 13.11 9.44
C LEU A 193 3.47 11.89 8.57
N ASP A 194 3.04 11.93 7.31
CA ASP A 194 3.41 10.97 6.27
C ASP A 194 4.91 10.97 6.01
N THR A 195 5.53 12.14 5.84
CA THR A 195 6.98 12.27 5.62
C THR A 195 7.78 11.66 6.78
N VAL A 196 7.49 12.09 8.01
CA VAL A 196 8.19 11.60 9.22
C VAL A 196 7.99 10.10 9.40
N ALA A 197 6.76 9.60 9.23
CA ALA A 197 6.48 8.18 9.38
C ALA A 197 7.23 7.32 8.34
N VAL A 198 7.26 7.76 7.08
CA VAL A 198 7.96 7.05 6.01
C VAL A 198 9.48 7.07 6.22
N MET A 199 10.05 8.22 6.54
CA MET A 199 11.49 8.37 6.77
C MET A 199 11.95 7.56 7.99
N GLY A 200 11.21 7.65 9.10
CA GLY A 200 11.48 6.87 10.30
C GLY A 200 11.36 5.36 10.06
N ALA A 201 10.31 4.90 9.38
CA ALA A 201 10.14 3.49 9.04
C ALA A 201 11.28 2.99 8.14
N ALA A 202 11.68 3.76 7.12
CA ALA A 202 12.77 3.40 6.22
C ALA A 202 14.11 3.29 6.98
N LEU A 203 14.39 4.20 7.91
CA LEU A 203 15.61 4.16 8.71
C LEU A 203 15.65 2.95 9.66
N ILE A 204 14.55 2.67 10.36
CA ILE A 204 14.45 1.51 11.27
C ILE A 204 14.69 0.21 10.50
N VAL A 205 14.06 0.10 9.33
CA VAL A 205 14.21 -1.07 8.46
C VAL A 205 15.61 -1.16 7.87
N ALA A 206 16.22 -0.05 7.46
CA ALA A 206 17.59 -0.03 6.95
C ALA A 206 18.58 -0.50 8.02
N TYR A 207 18.45 0.01 9.25
CA TYR A 207 19.31 -0.37 10.36
C TYR A 207 19.21 -1.86 10.72
N GLY A 208 17.99 -2.41 10.77
CA GLY A 208 17.77 -3.81 11.16
C GLY A 208 17.89 -4.83 10.02
N GLY A 209 17.52 -4.45 8.79
CA GLY A 209 17.46 -5.33 7.62
C GLY A 209 18.65 -5.18 6.66
N GLY A 210 19.58 -4.27 6.96
CA GLY A 210 20.78 -4.06 6.16
C GLY A 210 20.51 -3.33 4.83
N PRO A 211 21.51 -3.32 3.92
CA PRO A 211 21.48 -2.45 2.73
C PRO A 211 20.36 -2.80 1.73
N GLY A 212 20.05 -4.09 1.54
CA GLY A 212 18.98 -4.52 0.63
C GLY A 212 17.60 -4.07 1.10
N ALA A 213 17.22 -4.45 2.32
CA ALA A 213 15.96 -4.03 2.91
C ALA A 213 15.86 -2.49 3.06
N GLY A 214 16.97 -1.83 3.40
CA GLY A 214 17.05 -0.37 3.46
C GLY A 214 16.79 0.30 2.12
N ALA A 215 17.38 -0.22 1.02
CA ALA A 215 17.14 0.30 -0.32
C ALA A 215 15.68 0.11 -0.75
N ILE A 216 15.09 -1.07 -0.51
CA ILE A 216 13.67 -1.33 -0.81
C ILE A 216 12.78 -0.38 0.00
N ALA A 217 13.09 -0.20 1.29
CA ALA A 217 12.32 0.68 2.16
C ALA A 217 12.42 2.16 1.74
N GLY A 218 13.63 2.59 1.37
CA GLY A 218 13.87 3.92 0.81
C GLY A 218 13.13 4.14 -0.50
N LEU A 219 13.17 3.19 -1.44
CA LEU A 219 12.47 3.31 -2.72
C LEU A 219 10.95 3.29 -2.56
N ALA A 220 10.40 2.35 -1.78
CA ALA A 220 8.97 2.27 -1.54
C ALA A 220 8.44 3.50 -0.77
N GLY A 221 9.17 3.94 0.25
CA GLY A 221 8.86 5.17 0.97
C GLY A 221 8.95 6.41 0.09
N GLY A 222 10.02 6.51 -0.70
CA GLY A 222 10.23 7.63 -1.62
C GLY A 222 9.14 7.70 -2.70
N LEU A 223 8.65 6.54 -3.16
CA LEU A 223 7.54 6.47 -4.12
C LEU A 223 6.27 7.04 -3.49
N VAL A 224 6.01 6.72 -2.23
CA VAL A 224 4.89 7.28 -1.46
C VAL A 224 5.03 8.78 -1.31
N LEU A 225 6.18 9.30 -0.90
CA LEU A 225 6.35 10.75 -0.71
C LEU A 225 6.28 11.53 -2.03
N SER A 226 6.89 11.00 -3.10
CA SER A 226 6.85 11.63 -4.42
C SER A 226 5.45 11.62 -5.03
N LEU A 227 4.74 10.49 -4.96
CA LEU A 227 3.45 10.35 -5.65
C LEU A 227 2.24 10.69 -4.77
N ALA A 228 2.24 10.33 -3.49
CA ALA A 228 1.13 10.63 -2.59
C ALA A 228 1.26 12.03 -2.00
N SER A 229 2.45 12.43 -1.55
CA SER A 229 2.66 13.67 -0.79
C SER A 229 3.17 14.84 -1.65
N GLY A 230 3.19 14.69 -2.98
CA GLY A 230 3.53 15.75 -3.92
C GLY A 230 5.00 16.19 -3.89
N HIS A 231 5.90 15.37 -3.36
CA HIS A 231 7.31 15.70 -3.36
C HIS A 231 7.92 15.54 -4.77
N GLY A 232 9.01 16.26 -5.05
CA GLY A 232 9.71 16.13 -6.31
C GLY A 232 10.12 14.67 -6.60
N PRO A 233 10.16 14.24 -7.88
CA PRO A 233 10.49 12.86 -8.26
C PRO A 233 11.91 12.46 -7.90
N LEU A 234 12.81 13.42 -7.66
CA LEU A 234 14.16 13.18 -7.15
C LEU A 234 14.15 12.52 -5.76
N VAL A 235 13.15 12.82 -4.92
CA VAL A 235 13.05 12.27 -3.55
C VAL A 235 12.97 10.75 -3.56
N PHE A 236 12.28 10.15 -4.53
CA PHE A 236 12.23 8.71 -4.72
C PHE A 236 13.61 8.05 -4.78
N GLY A 237 14.48 8.56 -5.66
CA GLY A 237 15.83 8.01 -5.83
C GLY A 237 16.72 8.27 -4.63
N LEU A 238 16.68 9.48 -4.08
CA LEU A 238 17.49 9.86 -2.93
C LEU A 238 17.10 9.12 -1.66
N LEU A 239 15.82 8.85 -1.43
CA LEU A 239 15.40 8.06 -0.28
C LEU A 239 15.88 6.60 -0.41
N GLY A 240 15.87 6.04 -1.62
CA GLY A 240 16.49 4.74 -1.92
C GLY A 240 17.99 4.71 -1.58
N VAL A 241 18.75 5.71 -2.01
CA VAL A 241 20.18 5.86 -1.68
C VAL A 241 20.39 6.03 -0.18
N SER A 242 19.55 6.82 0.50
CA SER A 242 19.62 7.04 1.94
C SER A 242 19.41 5.75 2.73
N GLY A 243 18.43 4.93 2.33
CA GLY A 243 18.15 3.65 2.96
C GLY A 243 19.28 2.64 2.73
N LEU A 244 19.88 2.64 1.54
CA LEU A 244 21.06 1.83 1.25
C LEU A 244 22.24 2.22 2.16
N LEU A 245 22.57 3.51 2.23
CA LEU A 245 23.69 4.02 3.05
C LEU A 245 23.45 3.77 4.55
N ALA A 246 22.23 3.99 5.03
CA ALA A 246 21.85 3.69 6.40
C ALA A 246 21.98 2.18 6.71
N GLY A 247 21.63 1.33 5.76
CA GLY A 247 21.76 -0.13 5.91
C GLY A 247 23.20 -0.62 5.86
N VAL A 248 24.08 0.04 5.10
CA VAL A 248 25.54 -0.20 5.16
C VAL A 248 26.09 0.27 6.50
N GLY A 249 25.77 1.50 6.92
CA GLY A 249 26.19 2.09 8.19
C GLY A 249 25.73 1.28 9.40
N GLY A 250 24.54 0.67 9.32
CA GLY A 250 23.98 -0.19 10.39
C GLY A 250 24.87 -1.37 10.77
N ARG A 251 25.74 -1.84 9.86
CA ARG A 251 26.74 -2.88 10.18
C ARG A 251 27.81 -2.43 11.16
N PHE A 252 28.08 -1.13 11.20
CA PHE A 252 29.11 -0.52 12.04
C PHE A 252 28.53 0.10 13.33
N GLY A 253 27.23 0.36 13.38
CA GLY A 253 26.53 0.80 14.58
C GLY A 253 25.35 1.73 14.29
N ARG A 254 24.66 2.16 15.35
CA ARG A 254 23.50 3.07 15.24
C ARG A 254 23.90 4.45 14.71
N VAL A 255 25.03 4.97 15.18
CA VAL A 255 25.51 6.30 14.80
C VAL A 255 25.84 6.34 13.31
N GLU A 256 26.56 5.33 12.79
CA GLU A 256 26.91 5.24 11.38
C GLU A 256 25.70 5.08 10.46
N ALA A 257 24.65 4.37 10.90
CA ALA A 257 23.40 4.29 10.16
C ALA A 257 22.72 5.66 10.03
N ILE A 258 22.67 6.42 11.14
CA ILE A 258 22.09 7.77 11.15
C ILE A 258 22.92 8.72 10.28
N LEU A 259 24.26 8.67 10.39
CA LEU A 259 25.16 9.48 9.55
C LEU A 259 25.00 9.12 8.07
N GLY A 260 24.89 7.84 7.73
CA GLY A 260 24.62 7.38 6.36
C GLY A 260 23.30 7.92 5.82
N TYR A 261 22.23 7.85 6.61
CA TYR A 261 20.93 8.41 6.24
C TYR A 261 20.99 9.93 6.04
N LEU A 262 21.60 10.64 7.00
CA LEU A 262 21.74 12.10 7.00
C LEU A 262 22.59 12.60 5.83
N SER A 263 23.65 11.86 5.48
CA SER A 263 24.53 12.19 4.35
C SER A 263 23.78 12.27 3.02
N SER A 264 22.80 11.38 2.81
CA SER A 264 21.94 11.42 1.64
C SER A 264 20.91 12.57 1.69
N GLY A 265 20.46 12.95 2.88
CA GLY A 265 19.65 14.17 3.07
C GLY A 265 20.42 15.45 2.72
N LEU A 266 21.72 15.50 3.01
CA LEU A 266 22.60 16.59 2.56
C LEU A 266 22.76 16.60 1.04
N LEU A 267 22.88 15.42 0.40
CA LEU A 267 22.84 15.32 -1.06
C LEU A 267 21.51 15.87 -1.62
N LEU A 268 20.38 15.60 -0.99
CA LEU A 268 19.08 16.16 -1.40
C LEU A 268 19.10 17.69 -1.37
N SER A 269 19.69 18.28 -0.33
CA SER A 269 19.82 19.73 -0.20
C SER A 269 20.68 20.37 -1.28
N LEU A 270 21.68 19.67 -1.83
CA LEU A 270 22.51 20.19 -2.92
C LEU A 270 21.78 20.23 -4.27
N TYR A 271 20.74 19.40 -4.43
CA TYR A 271 19.92 19.32 -5.63
C TYR A 271 18.56 20.02 -5.48
N ALA A 272 18.25 20.59 -4.31
CA ALA A 272 17.04 21.35 -4.08
C ALA A 272 17.12 22.73 -4.76
N ALA A 273 16.09 23.08 -5.53
CA ALA A 273 16.07 24.30 -6.34
C ALA A 273 15.73 25.57 -5.55
N GLN A 274 15.12 25.46 -4.36
CA GLN A 274 14.72 26.60 -3.53
C GLN A 274 15.17 26.48 -2.05
N PRO A 275 15.73 27.55 -1.44
CA PRO A 275 16.17 27.54 -0.03
C PRO A 275 15.08 27.27 1.02
N SER A 276 13.83 27.63 0.76
CA SER A 276 12.71 27.43 1.71
C SER A 276 12.33 25.96 1.87
N GLU A 277 12.39 25.18 0.78
CA GLU A 277 12.14 23.73 0.84
C GLU A 277 13.21 23.01 1.66
N ILE A 278 14.46 23.49 1.62
CA ILE A 278 15.57 22.89 2.37
C ILE A 278 15.29 22.90 3.88
N THR A 279 14.76 24.00 4.43
CA THR A 279 14.54 24.12 5.88
C THR A 279 13.49 23.16 6.41
N ILE A 280 12.39 22.97 5.67
CA ILE A 280 11.30 22.05 6.07
C ILE A 280 11.77 20.60 5.94
N ARG A 281 12.52 20.28 4.88
CA ARG A 281 13.05 18.92 4.64
C ARG A 281 14.11 18.52 5.65
N LEU A 282 14.95 19.46 6.07
CA LEU A 282 15.93 19.21 7.13
C LEU A 282 15.23 19.05 8.49
N ALA A 283 14.15 19.78 8.76
CA ALA A 283 13.36 19.58 9.98
C ALA A 283 12.71 18.19 10.02
N GLU A 284 12.12 17.75 8.90
CA GLU A 284 11.56 16.38 8.75
C GLU A 284 12.60 15.28 8.93
N LEU A 285 13.86 15.54 8.57
CA LEU A 285 14.96 14.58 8.72
C LEU A 285 15.50 14.49 10.15
N VAL A 286 15.37 15.57 10.94
CA VAL A 286 15.84 15.64 12.33
C VAL A 286 14.82 15.01 13.29
N ILE A 287 13.53 15.09 12.96
CA ILE A 287 12.41 14.54 13.74
C ILE A 287 12.33 13.03 13.54
#